data_AF-A0A966YEI8-F1
#
_entry.id   AF-A0A966YEI8-F1
#
_cell.length_a   1.000
_cell.length_b   1.000
_cell.length_c   1.000
_cell.angle_alpha   90.00
_cell.angle_beta   90.00
_cell.angle_gamma   90.00
#
_symmetry.space_group_name_H-M   'P 1'
#
loop_
_entity.id
_entity.type
_entity.pdbx_description
1 polymer ?
#
loop_
_entity_poly.entity_id
_entity_poly.type
_entity_poly.pdbx_seq_one_letter_code
_entity_poly.pdbx_strand_id
1 'polypeptide(L)'
;MANEHLAQTAAQHRVIPHDLSDACNRRGFFSRSAAAASAAGAVSAAASGRAANANERIRIGFIGAGSRGFGAHVKTLAKLRAAGAKIDLVAVSEVFKTQEDKVCDFIQKETGVTPKRYLDYQDLLADDSIDAVCIGTPDHWHRRQIVDALKAGKHVYAEKPMTKTVEEALDVVKVWRETGRVMQVGVQSTSLKVWDQARDLINRGKLGKVLGYQTEYFRNSNTGQWRYYELTRDMTPQNIDWNRWLGVEAGLAEQIPFDRAVYRQWRCYWPFGSGMFTDLFVHRTT
;
A
#
# COMPACT_ATOMS: atom_id res chain seq x y z
N MET A 1 -32.86 -36.94 50.83
CA MET A 1 -31.53 -37.04 50.23
C MET A 1 -31.56 -36.18 48.96
N ALA A 2 -31.40 -34.85 49.08
CA ALA A 2 -30.10 -34.15 49.17
C ALA A 2 -29.26 -34.46 47.92
N ASN A 3 -28.82 -33.54 47.07
CA ASN A 3 -28.57 -32.10 47.20
C ASN A 3 -28.56 -31.50 45.78
N GLU A 4 -29.22 -30.36 45.56
CA GLU A 4 -28.55 -29.05 45.42
C GLU A 4 -27.44 -29.02 44.35
N HIS A 5 -27.75 -28.54 43.16
CA HIS A 5 -26.87 -27.65 42.40
C HIS A 5 -27.66 -26.93 41.28
N LEU A 6 -28.66 -26.15 41.72
CA LEU A 6 -29.26 -25.06 40.95
C LEU A 6 -29.12 -23.80 41.82
N ALA A 7 -27.90 -23.27 41.92
CA ALA A 7 -27.66 -21.90 42.37
C ALA A 7 -26.19 -21.53 42.10
N GLN A 8 -25.99 -20.26 41.71
CA GLN A 8 -24.74 -19.50 41.78
C GLN A 8 -23.72 -19.70 40.66
N THR A 9 -23.95 -18.99 39.55
CA THR A 9 -22.87 -18.20 38.92
C THR A 9 -23.44 -16.90 38.35
N ALA A 10 -24.02 -16.09 39.24
CA ALA A 10 -24.24 -14.68 38.95
C ALA A 10 -22.86 -13.99 38.93
N ALA A 11 -22.26 -13.89 37.75
CA ALA A 11 -21.06 -13.08 37.56
C ALA A 11 -21.42 -11.63 37.88
N GLN A 12 -20.88 -11.14 38.98
CA GLN A 12 -21.04 -9.79 39.51
C GLN A 12 -20.65 -8.77 38.44
N HIS A 13 -21.64 -8.02 37.97
CA HIS A 13 -21.44 -6.75 37.28
C HIS A 13 -20.83 -5.78 38.30
N ARG A 14 -19.49 -5.66 38.32
CA ARG A 14 -18.83 -4.56 39.04
C ARG A 14 -19.05 -3.29 38.22
N VAL A 15 -20.01 -2.49 38.68
CA VAL A 15 -20.09 -1.06 38.37
C VAL A 15 -18.81 -0.43 38.93
N ILE A 16 -17.94 0.05 38.05
CA ILE A 16 -16.80 0.88 38.43
C ILE A 16 -17.36 2.29 38.72
N PRO A 17 -17.22 2.84 39.93
CA PRO A 17 -17.56 4.23 40.17
C PRO A 17 -16.61 5.13 39.38
N HIS A 18 -17.16 6.01 38.54
CA HIS A 18 -16.43 7.16 38.02
C HIS A 18 -16.30 8.19 39.16
N ASP A 19 -15.15 8.20 39.83
CA ASP A 19 -14.75 9.34 40.66
C ASP A 19 -14.15 10.42 39.74
N LEU A 20 -14.84 11.55 39.66
CA LEU A 20 -14.42 12.76 38.97
C LEU A 20 -13.73 13.67 40.00
N SER A 21 -12.52 13.34 40.42
CA SER A 21 -11.66 14.29 41.14
C SER A 21 -10.20 13.86 41.13
N ASP A 22 -9.47 14.18 40.06
CA ASP A 22 -8.04 14.42 40.18
C ASP A 22 -7.58 15.41 39.10
N ALA A 23 -7.55 16.68 39.51
CA ALA A 23 -7.00 17.77 38.74
C ALA A 23 -5.48 17.58 38.59
N CYS A 24 -5.04 17.00 37.48
CA CYS A 24 -3.62 16.94 37.14
C CYS A 24 -3.10 18.36 36.87
N ASN A 25 -2.42 18.90 37.87
CA ASN A 25 -1.86 20.23 37.90
C ASN A 25 -0.65 20.32 36.94
N ARG A 26 -0.64 21.32 36.05
CA ARG A 26 0.31 21.53 34.94
C ARG A 26 1.75 21.88 35.36
N ARG A 27 2.22 21.48 36.55
CA ARG A 27 3.48 21.98 37.14
C ARG A 27 4.37 20.91 37.81
N GLY A 28 4.26 19.63 37.41
CA GLY A 28 5.00 18.52 38.04
C GLY A 28 5.93 17.69 37.15
N PHE A 29 6.01 17.91 35.84
CA PHE A 29 6.68 16.95 34.93
C PHE A 29 8.12 17.34 34.49
N PHE A 30 8.70 18.42 35.01
CA PHE A 30 10.05 18.86 34.63
C PHE A 30 11.14 18.58 35.68
N SER A 31 10.85 17.88 36.77
CA SER A 31 11.86 17.54 37.78
C SER A 31 11.82 16.05 38.08
N ARG A 32 12.52 15.27 37.25
CA ARG A 32 13.17 13.98 37.60
C ARG A 32 13.74 13.36 36.32
N SER A 33 15.04 13.57 36.10
CA SER A 33 16.01 12.59 35.59
C SER A 33 17.15 13.34 34.89
N ALA A 34 17.99 13.98 35.69
CA ALA A 34 19.34 14.33 35.32
C ALA A 34 20.30 13.48 36.18
N ALA A 35 21.33 12.95 35.54
CA ALA A 35 22.54 12.31 36.08
C ALA A 35 22.51 10.78 36.38
N ALA A 36 22.89 10.00 35.35
CA ALA A 36 23.89 8.91 35.42
C ALA A 36 24.36 8.59 33.98
N ALA A 37 25.42 9.25 33.50
CA ALA A 37 26.76 8.68 33.22
C ALA A 37 26.75 7.54 32.16
N SER A 38 26.95 7.83 30.88
CA SER A 38 28.24 7.96 30.14
C SER A 38 28.87 6.61 29.69
N ALA A 39 29.11 6.53 28.37
CA ALA A 39 29.94 5.59 27.60
C ALA A 39 29.30 4.28 27.08
N ALA A 40 28.66 4.35 25.90
CA ALA A 40 28.77 3.33 24.86
C ALA A 40 28.35 3.91 23.49
N GLY A 41 29.31 4.01 22.57
CA GLY A 41 29.10 3.94 21.12
C GLY A 41 28.41 5.12 20.45
N ALA A 42 29.20 5.96 19.80
CA ALA A 42 28.75 6.82 18.72
C ALA A 42 28.16 5.94 17.60
N VAL A 43 26.85 5.72 17.62
CA VAL A 43 26.12 5.38 16.40
C VAL A 43 26.03 6.68 15.63
N SER A 44 26.83 6.78 14.57
CA SER A 44 26.72 7.86 13.60
C SER A 44 25.30 7.86 13.06
N ALA A 45 24.44 8.68 13.65
CA ALA A 45 23.20 9.10 13.05
C ALA A 45 23.59 10.05 11.91
N ALA A 46 24.10 9.48 10.82
CA ALA A 46 23.92 10.05 9.50
C ALA A 46 22.43 9.91 9.12
N ALA A 47 21.57 10.50 9.95
CA ALA A 47 20.31 11.02 9.47
C ALA A 47 20.73 12.23 8.63
N SER A 48 20.96 11.98 7.36
CA SER A 48 21.03 13.00 6.33
C SER A 48 19.69 13.72 6.32
N GLY A 49 19.52 14.64 7.26
CA GLY A 49 18.55 15.71 7.17
C GLY A 49 18.98 16.53 5.98
N ARG A 50 18.50 16.17 4.78
CA ARG A 50 18.30 17.16 3.73
C ARG A 50 17.45 18.24 4.38
N ALA A 51 18.08 19.38 4.66
CA ALA A 51 17.37 20.59 5.03
C ALA A 51 16.30 20.77 3.95
N ALA A 52 15.04 20.62 4.33
CA ALA A 52 13.91 20.67 3.43
C ALA A 52 13.88 22.05 2.77
N ASN A 53 14.52 22.15 1.61
CA ASN A 53 14.41 23.32 0.76
C ASN A 53 12.96 23.39 0.33
N ALA A 54 12.37 24.59 0.40
CA ALA A 54 11.00 24.86 -0.07
C ALA A 54 10.79 24.55 -1.58
N ASN A 55 11.82 24.06 -2.27
CA ASN A 55 11.89 23.65 -3.66
C ASN A 55 12.07 22.13 -3.89
N GLU A 56 12.13 21.28 -2.85
CA GLU A 56 12.27 19.84 -3.06
C GLU A 56 10.98 19.23 -3.60
N ARG A 57 11.03 18.79 -4.86
CA ARG A 57 9.98 18.00 -5.50
C ARG A 57 10.16 16.55 -5.05
N ILE A 58 9.07 15.87 -4.70
CA ILE A 58 9.12 14.44 -4.38
C ILE A 58 9.36 13.65 -5.67
N ARG A 59 10.42 12.86 -5.73
CA ARG A 59 10.83 12.08 -6.89
C ARG A 59 10.27 10.66 -6.77
N ILE A 60 9.37 10.32 -7.69
CA ILE A 60 8.54 9.12 -7.63
C ILE A 60 8.99 8.11 -8.69
N GLY A 61 9.27 6.89 -8.24
CA GLY A 61 9.45 5.71 -9.09
C GLY A 61 8.17 4.88 -9.20
N PHE A 62 8.04 4.11 -10.28
CA PHE A 62 6.91 3.21 -10.51
C PHE A 62 7.41 1.77 -10.62
N ILE A 63 6.85 0.85 -9.85
CA ILE A 63 7.14 -0.58 -9.90
C ILE A 63 5.88 -1.30 -10.39
N GLY A 64 5.95 -1.89 -11.58
CA GLY A 64 4.76 -2.46 -12.25
C GLY A 64 3.82 -1.37 -12.75
N ALA A 65 4.20 -0.68 -13.80
CA ALA A 65 3.40 0.36 -14.44
C ALA A 65 2.40 -0.24 -15.45
N GLY A 66 1.69 -1.30 -15.05
CA GLY A 66 0.65 -1.97 -15.84
C GLY A 66 -0.63 -1.14 -15.97
N SER A 67 -1.80 -1.78 -16.10
CA SER A 67 -3.05 -1.01 -16.33
C SER A 67 -3.35 0.02 -15.23
N ARG A 68 -3.35 -0.40 -13.95
CA ARG A 68 -3.57 0.52 -12.83
C ARG A 68 -2.38 1.45 -12.61
N GLY A 69 -1.16 0.91 -12.60
CA GLY A 69 0.06 1.71 -12.46
C GLY A 69 0.15 2.84 -13.48
N PHE A 70 -0.04 2.55 -14.77
CA PHE A 70 -0.04 3.59 -15.80
C PHE A 70 -1.32 4.44 -15.80
N GLY A 71 -2.49 3.78 -15.89
CA GLY A 71 -3.76 4.45 -16.13
C GLY A 71 -4.24 5.32 -14.97
N ALA A 72 -3.97 4.89 -13.73
CA ALA A 72 -4.38 5.60 -12.53
C ALA A 72 -3.21 6.32 -11.85
N HIS A 73 -2.03 5.70 -11.67
CA HIS A 73 -0.95 6.36 -10.92
C HIS A 73 -0.20 7.36 -11.79
N VAL A 74 0.51 6.89 -12.82
CA VAL A 74 1.35 7.73 -13.69
C VAL A 74 0.54 8.89 -14.27
N LYS A 75 -0.62 8.61 -14.89
CA LYS A 75 -1.45 9.65 -15.50
C LYS A 75 -2.00 10.67 -14.50
N THR A 76 -2.39 10.24 -13.30
CA THR A 76 -2.91 11.18 -12.29
C THR A 76 -1.80 12.03 -11.70
N LEU A 77 -0.64 11.44 -11.42
CA LEU A 77 0.52 12.17 -10.91
C LEU A 77 1.05 13.16 -11.96
N ALA A 78 1.08 12.80 -13.25
CA ALA A 78 1.41 13.74 -14.32
C ALA A 78 0.43 14.94 -14.35
N LYS A 79 -0.88 14.70 -14.22
CA LYS A 79 -1.89 15.76 -14.12
C LYS A 79 -1.71 16.65 -12.89
N LEU A 80 -1.45 16.05 -11.72
CA LEU A 80 -1.20 16.80 -10.48
C LEU A 80 0.05 17.66 -10.61
N ARG A 81 1.10 17.13 -11.24
CA ARG A 81 2.32 17.89 -11.55
C ARG A 81 2.03 19.08 -12.44
N ALA A 82 1.27 18.88 -13.52
CA ALA A 82 0.85 19.96 -14.41
C ALA A 82 0.00 21.01 -13.68
N ALA A 83 -0.77 20.60 -12.67
CA ALA A 83 -1.53 21.49 -11.77
C ALA A 83 -0.67 22.13 -10.66
N GLY A 84 0.66 21.98 -10.69
CA GLY A 84 1.59 22.64 -9.77
C GLY A 84 2.02 21.81 -8.56
N ALA A 85 1.62 20.53 -8.46
CA ALA A 85 2.16 19.65 -7.41
C ALA A 85 3.69 19.52 -7.55
N LYS A 86 4.39 19.64 -6.42
CA LYS A 86 5.85 19.54 -6.33
C LYS A 86 6.29 18.08 -6.35
N ILE A 87 6.09 17.43 -7.49
CA ILE A 87 6.46 16.04 -7.73
C ILE A 87 7.14 15.91 -9.09
N ASP A 88 8.00 14.90 -9.22
CA ASP A 88 8.56 14.44 -10.49
C ASP A 88 8.45 12.92 -10.60
N LEU A 89 8.24 12.46 -11.83
CA LEU A 89 8.11 11.05 -12.16
C LEU A 89 9.43 10.64 -12.80
N VAL A 90 10.29 9.94 -12.04
CA VAL A 90 11.73 9.86 -12.36
C VAL A 90 12.22 8.47 -12.71
N ALA A 91 11.44 7.42 -12.44
CA ALA A 91 11.88 6.05 -12.63
C ALA A 91 10.72 5.10 -12.93
N VAL A 92 10.99 4.08 -13.74
CA VAL A 92 10.05 3.00 -14.06
C VAL A 92 10.78 1.67 -13.97
N SER A 93 10.20 0.70 -13.27
CA SER A 93 10.56 -0.71 -13.34
C SER A 93 9.38 -1.53 -13.85
N GLU A 94 9.59 -2.20 -14.98
CA GLU A 94 8.55 -2.92 -15.70
C GLU A 94 9.15 -4.12 -16.44
N VAL A 95 8.51 -5.28 -16.29
CA VAL A 95 8.99 -6.54 -16.89
C VAL A 95 8.61 -6.65 -18.37
N PHE A 96 7.62 -5.87 -18.82
CA PHE A 96 7.18 -5.82 -20.20
C PHE A 96 7.71 -4.60 -20.92
N LYS A 97 8.68 -4.80 -21.83
CA LYS A 97 9.42 -3.70 -22.48
C LYS A 97 8.52 -2.71 -23.21
N THR A 98 7.52 -3.19 -23.95
CA THR A 98 6.57 -2.30 -24.65
C THR A 98 5.76 -1.45 -23.69
N GLN A 99 5.42 -1.96 -22.50
CA GLN A 99 4.76 -1.17 -21.47
C GLN A 99 5.73 -0.17 -20.83
N GLU A 100 6.99 -0.55 -20.59
CA GLU A 100 8.04 0.36 -20.12
C GLU A 100 8.21 1.55 -21.07
N ASP A 101 8.36 1.29 -22.38
CA ASP A 101 8.50 2.30 -23.42
C ASP A 101 7.32 3.27 -23.39
N LYS A 102 6.10 2.74 -23.44
CA LYS A 102 4.88 3.52 -23.41
C LYS A 102 4.77 4.43 -22.17
N VAL A 103 5.16 3.94 -21.00
CA VAL A 103 5.10 4.71 -19.76
C VAL A 103 6.17 5.79 -19.75
N CYS A 104 7.40 5.46 -20.14
CA CYS A 104 8.50 6.42 -20.17
C CYS A 104 8.25 7.56 -21.16
N ASP A 105 7.79 7.22 -22.37
CA ASP A 105 7.47 8.20 -23.42
C ASP A 105 6.34 9.14 -22.97
N PHE A 106 5.32 8.59 -22.29
CA PHE A 106 4.25 9.41 -21.71
C PHE A 106 4.78 10.36 -20.64
N ILE A 107 5.62 9.88 -19.71
CA ILE A 107 6.20 10.73 -18.67
C ILE A 107 7.03 11.86 -19.30
N GLN A 108 7.91 11.54 -20.26
CA GLN A 108 8.71 12.52 -20.97
C GLN A 108 7.84 13.58 -21.64
N LYS A 109 6.81 13.14 -22.37
CA LYS A 109 5.90 14.04 -23.09
C LYS A 109 5.15 14.98 -22.15
N GLU A 110 4.58 14.46 -21.06
CA GLU A 110 3.67 15.23 -20.20
C GLU A 110 4.42 16.07 -19.14
N THR A 111 5.66 15.70 -18.80
CA THR A 111 6.39 16.33 -17.70
C THR A 111 7.72 16.97 -18.10
N GLY A 112 8.27 16.61 -19.25
CA GLY A 112 9.61 16.98 -19.69
C GLY A 112 10.75 16.21 -19.01
N VAL A 113 10.43 15.34 -18.03
CA VAL A 113 11.42 14.53 -17.30
C VAL A 113 11.63 13.20 -18.02
N THR A 114 12.89 12.85 -18.27
CA THR A 114 13.26 11.51 -18.78
C THR A 114 13.33 10.56 -17.60
N PRO A 115 12.39 9.61 -17.44
CA PRO A 115 12.50 8.64 -16.35
C PRO A 115 13.60 7.63 -16.64
N LYS A 116 14.36 7.27 -15.60
CA LYS A 116 15.29 6.14 -15.65
C LYS A 116 14.51 4.83 -15.74
N ARG A 117 15.08 3.89 -16.49
CA ARG A 117 14.50 2.56 -16.76
C ARG A 117 15.25 1.52 -15.94
N TYR A 118 14.53 0.68 -15.23
CA TYR A 118 15.11 -0.37 -14.39
C TYR A 118 14.44 -1.70 -14.70
N LEU A 119 15.22 -2.67 -15.16
CA LEU A 119 14.68 -4.02 -15.31
C LEU A 119 14.35 -4.61 -13.93
N ASP A 120 15.21 -4.38 -12.92
CA ASP A 120 15.01 -4.85 -11.55
C ASP A 120 14.47 -3.73 -10.66
N TYR A 121 13.43 -4.01 -9.89
CA TYR A 121 12.94 -3.04 -8.93
C TYR A 121 13.93 -2.83 -7.79
N GLN A 122 14.80 -3.80 -7.48
CA GLN A 122 15.83 -3.64 -6.45
C GLN A 122 16.84 -2.56 -6.83
N ASP A 123 17.22 -2.48 -8.11
CA ASP A 123 18.10 -1.41 -8.61
C ASP A 123 17.42 -0.04 -8.53
N LEU A 124 16.10 0.01 -8.77
CA LEU A 124 15.30 1.22 -8.55
C LEU A 124 15.31 1.60 -7.06
N LEU A 125 15.13 0.64 -6.16
CA LEU A 125 15.13 0.89 -4.71
C LEU A 125 16.52 1.32 -4.19
N ALA A 126 17.60 0.87 -4.82
CA ALA A 126 18.96 1.28 -4.49
C ALA A 126 19.30 2.72 -4.94
N ASP A 127 18.48 3.36 -5.78
CA ASP A 127 18.72 4.72 -6.22
C ASP A 127 18.27 5.77 -5.18
N ASP A 128 19.23 6.40 -4.52
CA ASP A 128 19.03 7.48 -3.52
C ASP A 128 18.42 8.76 -4.11
N SER A 129 18.33 8.86 -5.45
CA SER A 129 17.60 9.92 -6.13
C SER A 129 16.08 9.70 -6.18
N ILE A 130 15.57 8.60 -5.63
CA ILE A 130 14.14 8.29 -5.56
C ILE A 130 13.67 8.38 -4.11
N ASP A 131 12.61 9.15 -3.87
CA ASP A 131 12.06 9.41 -2.53
C ASP A 131 10.86 8.50 -2.20
N ALA A 132 10.06 8.18 -3.22
CA ALA A 132 8.84 7.40 -3.08
C ALA A 132 8.62 6.44 -4.25
N VAL A 133 7.87 5.36 -4.02
CA VAL A 133 7.48 4.41 -5.06
C VAL A 133 5.96 4.20 -5.11
N CYS A 134 5.44 4.08 -6.32
CA CYS A 134 4.09 3.58 -6.60
C CYS A 134 4.17 2.13 -7.09
N ILE A 135 3.57 1.20 -6.34
CA ILE A 135 3.57 -0.23 -6.63
C ILE A 135 2.21 -0.62 -7.25
N GLY A 136 2.26 -1.11 -8.49
CA GLY A 136 1.10 -1.51 -9.29
C GLY A 136 1.21 -2.91 -9.91
N THR A 137 2.06 -3.76 -9.33
CA THR A 137 2.27 -5.15 -9.74
C THR A 137 1.08 -6.06 -9.42
N PRO A 138 1.13 -7.35 -9.79
CA PRO A 138 0.20 -8.34 -9.27
C PRO A 138 0.31 -8.59 -7.75
N ASP A 139 -0.73 -9.16 -7.15
CA ASP A 139 -0.87 -9.29 -5.69
C ASP A 139 0.27 -10.10 -5.05
N HIS A 140 0.78 -11.13 -5.74
CA HIS A 140 1.86 -11.99 -5.23
C HIS A 140 3.18 -11.24 -5.01
N TRP A 141 3.35 -10.06 -5.61
CA TRP A 141 4.54 -9.23 -5.44
C TRP A 141 4.43 -8.21 -4.30
N HIS A 142 3.21 -7.81 -3.92
CA HIS A 142 3.00 -6.61 -3.11
C HIS A 142 3.75 -6.65 -1.78
N ARG A 143 3.59 -7.71 -0.97
CA ARG A 143 4.26 -7.81 0.34
C ARG A 143 5.77 -7.60 0.20
N ARG A 144 6.42 -8.32 -0.72
CA ARG A 144 7.87 -8.26 -0.92
C ARG A 144 8.32 -6.86 -1.31
N GLN A 145 7.70 -6.28 -2.34
CA GLN A 145 8.10 -4.97 -2.85
C GLN A 145 7.81 -3.84 -1.85
N ILE A 146 6.73 -3.93 -1.08
CA ILE A 146 6.43 -2.98 0.00
C ILE A 146 7.52 -3.07 1.07
N VAL A 147 7.81 -4.27 1.58
CA VAL A 147 8.82 -4.47 2.63
C VAL A 147 10.20 -3.99 2.16
N ASP A 148 10.59 -4.34 0.94
CA ASP A 148 11.90 -3.97 0.39
C ASP A 148 11.98 -2.44 0.20
N ALA A 149 10.92 -1.80 -0.30
CA ALA A 149 10.89 -0.35 -0.47
C ALA A 149 10.96 0.40 0.87
N LEU A 150 10.21 -0.05 1.88
CA LEU A 150 10.25 0.53 3.22
C LEU A 150 11.65 0.40 3.84
N LYS A 151 12.28 -0.78 3.72
CA LYS A 151 13.64 -1.04 4.21
C LYS A 151 14.71 -0.23 3.45
N ALA A 152 14.49 0.03 2.16
CA ALA A 152 15.31 0.94 1.35
C ALA A 152 15.05 2.43 1.65
N GLY A 153 14.23 2.73 2.67
CA GLY A 153 13.97 4.11 3.11
C GLY A 153 12.98 4.88 2.23
N LYS A 154 12.29 4.23 1.30
CA LYS A 154 11.35 4.87 0.37
C LYS A 154 9.97 5.03 1.00
N HIS A 155 9.27 6.10 0.65
CA HIS A 155 7.83 6.19 0.89
C HIS A 155 7.06 5.31 -0.10
N VAL A 156 5.93 4.74 0.32
CA VAL A 156 5.22 3.72 -0.47
C VAL A 156 3.77 4.09 -0.69
N TYR A 157 3.35 4.10 -1.96
CA TYR A 157 1.96 3.92 -2.34
C TYR A 157 1.83 2.56 -3.02
N ALA A 158 0.97 1.66 -2.52
CA ALA A 158 0.79 0.34 -3.12
C ALA A 158 -0.68 0.08 -3.45
N GLU A 159 -0.97 -0.50 -4.62
CA GLU A 159 -2.33 -0.92 -4.94
C GLU A 159 -2.88 -1.93 -3.92
N LYS A 160 -4.21 -1.91 -3.81
CA LYS A 160 -4.96 -2.96 -3.13
C LYS A 160 -5.06 -4.21 -4.03
N PRO A 161 -5.25 -5.40 -3.44
CA PRO A 161 -5.09 -5.72 -2.02
C PRO A 161 -3.64 -5.53 -1.56
N MET A 162 -3.41 -5.07 -0.33
CA MET A 162 -2.05 -4.82 0.17
C MET A 162 -1.18 -6.09 0.17
N THR A 163 -1.79 -7.25 0.48
CA THR A 163 -1.14 -8.56 0.57
C THR A 163 -2.16 -9.67 0.24
N LYS A 164 -1.69 -10.91 0.07
CA LYS A 164 -2.55 -12.07 -0.17
C LYS A 164 -3.06 -12.70 1.13
N THR A 165 -2.27 -12.65 2.21
CA THR A 165 -2.66 -13.19 3.51
C THR A 165 -2.57 -12.16 4.64
N VAL A 166 -3.16 -12.50 5.78
CA VAL A 166 -3.14 -11.67 7.00
C VAL A 166 -1.74 -11.65 7.61
N GLU A 167 -1.02 -12.77 7.59
CA GLU A 167 0.34 -12.89 8.10
C GLU A 167 1.29 -11.95 7.33
N GLU A 168 1.15 -11.91 6.00
CA GLU A 168 1.87 -10.96 5.17
C GLU A 168 1.52 -9.50 5.51
N ALA A 169 0.25 -9.22 5.81
CA ALA A 169 -0.17 -7.88 6.21
C ALA A 169 0.45 -7.45 7.54
N LEU A 170 0.51 -8.36 8.52
CA LEU A 170 1.14 -8.12 9.82
C LEU A 170 2.65 -7.85 9.68
N ASP A 171 3.32 -8.58 8.78
CA ASP A 171 4.73 -8.35 8.46
C ASP A 171 4.96 -6.96 7.85
N VAL A 172 4.12 -6.56 6.89
CA VAL A 172 4.16 -5.20 6.31
C VAL A 172 3.96 -4.14 7.39
N VAL A 173 2.97 -4.30 8.29
CA VAL A 173 2.71 -3.34 9.37
C VAL A 173 3.90 -3.25 10.33
N LYS A 174 4.56 -4.37 10.64
CA LYS A 174 5.77 -4.39 11.46
C LYS A 174 6.87 -3.55 10.82
N VAL A 175 7.23 -3.84 9.57
CA VAL A 175 8.31 -3.13 8.86
C VAL A 175 7.97 -1.65 8.65
N TRP A 176 6.71 -1.33 8.37
CA TRP A 176 6.25 0.05 8.25
C TRP A 176 6.47 0.84 9.56
N ARG A 177 6.14 0.25 10.70
CA ARG A 177 6.37 0.86 12.02
C ARG A 177 7.86 1.02 12.34
N GLU A 178 8.68 0.03 12.00
CA GLU A 178 10.13 0.05 12.22
C GLU A 178 10.84 1.14 11.39
N THR A 179 10.41 1.34 10.14
CA THR A 179 11.07 2.26 9.19
C THR A 179 10.57 3.71 9.30
N GLY A 180 9.41 3.93 9.90
CA GLY A 180 8.79 5.25 10.07
C GLY A 180 8.50 5.98 8.74
N ARG A 181 8.42 5.24 7.62
CA ARG A 181 8.12 5.83 6.31
C ARG A 181 6.62 6.05 6.16
N VAL A 182 6.22 7.06 5.37
CA VAL A 182 4.83 7.18 4.90
C VAL A 182 4.50 6.00 3.99
N MET A 183 3.37 5.33 4.27
CA MET A 183 2.80 4.28 3.45
C MET A 183 1.30 4.51 3.27
N GLN A 184 0.80 4.31 2.05
CA GLN A 184 -0.62 4.32 1.74
C GLN A 184 -1.01 3.13 0.85
N VAL A 185 -2.09 2.45 1.22
CA VAL A 185 -2.71 1.42 0.38
C VAL A 185 -3.76 2.08 -0.52
N GLY A 186 -3.78 1.70 -1.79
CA GLY A 186 -4.64 2.25 -2.84
C GLY A 186 -6.10 1.83 -2.75
N VAL A 187 -6.71 1.85 -1.57
CA VAL A 187 -8.15 1.67 -1.40
C VAL A 187 -8.86 2.99 -1.70
N GLN A 188 -8.94 3.38 -2.99
CA GLN A 188 -9.38 4.74 -3.36
C GLN A 188 -10.79 5.10 -2.89
N SER A 189 -11.67 4.11 -2.64
CA SER A 189 -13.02 4.35 -2.15
C SER A 189 -13.03 5.11 -0.83
N THR A 190 -12.05 4.90 0.05
CA THR A 190 -11.95 5.55 1.37
C THR A 190 -11.76 7.07 1.27
N SER A 191 -11.30 7.57 0.13
CA SER A 191 -11.11 9.01 -0.14
C SER A 191 -12.36 9.69 -0.74
N LEU A 192 -13.48 8.98 -0.89
CA LEU A 192 -14.72 9.56 -1.39
C LEU A 192 -15.43 10.37 -0.29
N LYS A 193 -15.86 11.59 -0.63
CA LYS A 193 -16.59 12.51 0.29
C LYS A 193 -17.82 11.89 0.97
N VAL A 194 -18.44 10.89 0.35
CA VAL A 194 -19.59 10.18 0.92
C VAL A 194 -19.26 9.54 2.27
N TRP A 195 -18.03 9.08 2.47
CA TRP A 195 -17.63 8.48 3.74
C TRP A 195 -17.39 9.54 4.82
N ASP A 196 -16.89 10.72 4.45
CA ASP A 196 -16.80 11.84 5.39
C ASP A 196 -18.20 12.28 5.85
N GLN A 197 -19.17 12.32 4.93
CA GLN A 197 -20.57 12.64 5.24
C GLN A 197 -21.22 11.57 6.11
N ALA A 198 -21.03 10.29 5.78
CA ALA A 198 -21.56 9.18 6.59
C ALA A 198 -20.98 9.22 8.02
N ARG A 199 -19.67 9.44 8.15
CA ARG A 199 -18.99 9.61 9.44
C ARG A 199 -19.55 10.80 10.22
N ASP A 200 -19.80 11.94 9.58
CA ASP A 200 -20.39 13.11 10.23
C ASP A 200 -21.81 12.84 10.75
N LEU A 201 -22.65 12.17 9.95
CA LEU A 201 -24.00 11.78 10.37
C LEU A 201 -24.00 10.82 11.57
N ILE A 202 -23.10 9.84 11.57
CA ILE A 202 -22.92 8.90 12.69
C ILE A 202 -22.45 9.66 13.94
N ASN A 203 -21.37 10.45 13.82
CA ASN A 203 -20.76 11.13 14.95
C ASN A 203 -21.67 12.19 15.58
N ARG A 204 -22.52 12.85 14.78
CA ARG A 204 -23.53 13.81 15.28
C ARG A 204 -24.79 13.14 15.80
N GLY A 205 -24.84 11.80 15.85
CA GLY A 205 -26.00 11.04 16.31
C GLY A 205 -27.23 11.17 15.41
N LYS A 206 -27.08 11.65 14.16
CA LYS A 206 -28.20 11.86 13.23
C LYS A 206 -28.88 10.57 12.79
N LEU A 207 -28.15 9.45 12.85
CA LEU A 207 -28.67 8.10 12.55
C LEU A 207 -29.15 7.35 13.81
N GLY A 208 -28.99 7.91 15.01
CA GLY A 208 -29.18 7.18 16.26
C GLY A 208 -28.17 6.03 16.42
N LYS A 209 -28.57 4.97 17.12
CA LYS A 209 -27.75 3.77 17.29
C LYS A 209 -27.76 2.95 15.98
N VAL A 210 -26.60 2.85 15.32
CA VAL A 210 -26.43 1.99 14.14
C VAL A 210 -26.51 0.52 14.57
N LEU A 211 -27.49 -0.22 14.03
CA LEU A 211 -27.71 -1.64 14.36
C LEU A 211 -27.13 -2.60 13.33
N GLY A 212 -26.86 -2.13 12.11
CA GLY A 212 -26.33 -2.96 11.04
C GLY A 212 -25.91 -2.15 9.82
N TYR A 213 -25.07 -2.76 8.99
CA TYR A 213 -24.62 -2.24 7.71
C TYR A 213 -24.65 -3.39 6.70
N GLN A 214 -25.22 -3.12 5.53
CA GLN A 214 -25.25 -4.06 4.42
C GLN A 214 -24.58 -3.43 3.22
N THR A 215 -23.81 -4.24 2.50
CA THR A 215 -23.00 -3.77 1.41
C THR A 215 -22.78 -4.83 0.37
N GLU A 216 -22.64 -4.41 -0.87
CA GLU A 216 -22.50 -5.30 -2.01
C GLU A 216 -21.60 -4.67 -3.07
N TYR A 217 -21.02 -5.51 -3.92
CA TYR A 217 -20.25 -5.08 -5.08
C TYR A 217 -20.42 -6.10 -6.20
N PHE A 218 -20.91 -5.67 -7.35
CA PHE A 218 -21.19 -6.56 -8.47
C PHE A 218 -20.48 -6.10 -9.74
N ARG A 219 -20.05 -7.08 -10.54
CA ARG A 219 -19.44 -6.89 -11.86
C ARG A 219 -20.00 -7.95 -12.82
N ASN A 220 -21.26 -7.77 -13.19
CA ASN A 220 -21.97 -8.67 -14.09
C ASN A 220 -21.88 -8.18 -15.54
N SER A 221 -20.73 -8.39 -16.18
CA SER A 221 -20.51 -8.11 -17.60
C SER A 221 -20.16 -9.40 -18.35
N ASN A 222 -20.36 -9.42 -19.68
CA ASN A 222 -20.02 -10.59 -20.51
C ASN A 222 -18.53 -10.96 -20.47
N THR A 223 -17.65 -9.99 -20.22
CA THR A 223 -16.21 -10.19 -20.02
C THR A 223 -15.84 -10.46 -18.57
N GLY A 224 -16.81 -10.39 -17.66
CA GLY A 224 -16.61 -10.46 -16.22
C GLY A 224 -15.65 -9.39 -15.70
N GLN A 225 -15.25 -9.58 -14.46
CA GLN A 225 -14.15 -8.84 -13.87
C GLN A 225 -12.82 -9.51 -14.33
N TRP A 226 -11.86 -8.69 -14.81
CA TRP A 226 -10.47 -9.04 -15.17
C TRP A 226 -10.17 -9.63 -16.55
N ARG A 227 -11.15 -10.00 -17.40
CA ARG A 227 -10.88 -10.39 -18.80
C ARG A 227 -11.06 -9.27 -19.83
N TYR A 228 -11.32 -8.06 -19.38
CA TYR A 228 -11.48 -6.87 -20.24
C TYR A 228 -10.15 -6.28 -20.75
N TYR A 229 -9.01 -6.84 -20.34
CA TYR A 229 -7.70 -6.44 -20.85
C TYR A 229 -7.37 -7.17 -22.15
N GLU A 230 -7.00 -6.40 -23.16
CA GLU A 230 -6.56 -6.93 -24.44
C GLU A 230 -5.29 -7.80 -24.29
N LEU A 231 -5.29 -8.94 -25.00
CA LEU A 231 -4.19 -9.89 -25.11
C LEU A 231 -3.41 -9.64 -26.41
N THR A 232 -2.49 -8.68 -26.38
CA THR A 232 -1.78 -8.21 -27.58
C THR A 232 -0.71 -9.19 -28.03
N ARG A 233 -0.40 -9.22 -29.33
CA ARG A 233 0.52 -10.22 -29.93
C ARG A 233 1.98 -10.08 -29.49
N ASP A 234 2.37 -8.87 -29.10
CA ASP A 234 3.69 -8.49 -28.60
C ASP A 234 3.96 -8.92 -27.15
N MET A 235 2.95 -9.46 -26.46
CA MET A 235 3.15 -10.14 -25.18
C MET A 235 3.73 -11.53 -25.45
N THR A 236 5.06 -11.62 -25.43
CA THR A 236 5.84 -12.83 -25.66
C THR A 236 6.95 -12.96 -24.60
N PRO A 237 7.54 -14.16 -24.40
CA PRO A 237 8.67 -14.34 -23.49
C PRO A 237 9.92 -13.53 -23.86
N GLN A 238 10.03 -13.07 -25.11
CA GLN A 238 11.15 -12.23 -25.55
C GLN A 238 10.98 -10.77 -25.10
N ASN A 239 9.74 -10.36 -24.88
CA ASN A 239 9.40 -8.97 -24.58
C ASN A 239 8.93 -8.77 -23.12
N ILE A 240 8.63 -9.88 -22.44
CA ILE A 240 8.24 -9.96 -21.04
C ILE A 240 9.24 -10.84 -20.32
N ASP A 241 9.92 -10.29 -19.30
CA ASP A 241 10.69 -11.10 -18.37
C ASP A 241 9.74 -11.94 -17.50
N TRP A 242 9.47 -13.15 -17.99
CA TRP A 242 8.47 -14.03 -17.39
C TRP A 242 8.88 -14.57 -16.02
N ASN A 243 10.15 -14.91 -15.85
CA ASN A 243 10.67 -15.43 -14.58
C ASN A 243 10.57 -14.37 -13.48
N ARG A 244 10.87 -13.12 -13.85
CA ARG A 244 10.70 -11.98 -12.96
C ARG A 244 9.26 -11.59 -12.76
N TRP A 245 8.38 -11.78 -13.73
CA TRP A 245 6.95 -11.59 -13.49
C TRP A 245 6.40 -12.62 -12.48
N LEU A 246 6.82 -13.88 -12.61
CA LEU A 246 6.47 -14.96 -11.67
C LEU A 246 7.07 -14.76 -10.28
N GLY A 247 8.30 -14.24 -10.21
CA GLY A 247 9.05 -14.13 -8.96
C GLY A 247 9.60 -15.46 -8.47
N VAL A 248 10.05 -16.30 -9.41
CA VAL A 248 10.59 -17.65 -9.12
C VAL A 248 11.80 -17.56 -8.20
N GLU A 249 12.75 -16.67 -8.48
CA GLU A 249 13.94 -16.46 -7.64
C GLU A 249 13.59 -15.94 -6.24
N ALA A 250 12.47 -15.22 -6.12
CA ALA A 250 11.95 -14.73 -4.85
C ALA A 250 11.04 -15.75 -4.13
N GLY A 251 10.81 -16.94 -4.72
CA GLY A 251 9.95 -17.98 -4.18
C GLY A 251 8.47 -17.61 -4.14
N LEU A 252 8.01 -16.69 -5.00
CA LEU A 252 6.63 -16.17 -4.96
C LEU A 252 5.65 -17.04 -5.76
N ALA A 253 6.12 -17.71 -6.80
CA ALA A 253 5.35 -18.64 -7.61
C ALA A 253 6.26 -19.70 -8.25
N GLU A 254 5.66 -20.83 -8.61
CA GLU A 254 6.35 -21.88 -9.35
C GLU A 254 6.68 -21.46 -10.78
N GLN A 255 7.75 -22.02 -11.33
CA GLN A 255 8.08 -21.87 -12.74
C GLN A 255 7.01 -22.57 -13.59
N ILE A 256 6.32 -21.80 -14.41
CA ILE A 256 5.34 -22.31 -15.39
C ILE A 256 5.66 -21.80 -16.80
N PRO A 257 5.21 -22.49 -17.87
CA PRO A 257 5.34 -21.97 -19.23
C PRO A 257 4.68 -20.58 -19.36
N PHE A 258 5.25 -19.75 -20.24
CA PHE A 258 4.66 -18.44 -20.52
C PHE A 258 3.25 -18.60 -21.09
N ASP A 259 2.31 -17.87 -20.50
CA ASP A 259 0.95 -17.77 -20.97
C ASP A 259 0.49 -16.31 -20.90
N ARG A 260 0.00 -15.80 -22.03
CA ARG A 260 -0.41 -14.39 -22.17
C ARG A 260 -1.63 -14.05 -21.32
N ALA A 261 -2.58 -14.98 -21.20
CA ALA A 261 -3.75 -14.80 -20.36
C ALA A 261 -3.35 -14.82 -18.88
N VAL A 262 -2.40 -15.67 -18.47
CA VAL A 262 -1.86 -15.65 -17.10
C VAL A 262 -1.21 -14.30 -16.81
N TYR A 263 -0.32 -13.81 -17.68
CA TYR A 263 0.32 -12.50 -17.51
C TYR A 263 -0.70 -11.35 -17.37
N ARG A 264 -1.70 -11.30 -18.26
CA ARG A 264 -2.58 -10.13 -18.39
C ARG A 264 -3.87 -10.21 -17.59
N GLN A 265 -4.33 -11.42 -17.29
CA GLN A 265 -5.57 -11.73 -16.57
C GLN A 265 -5.27 -12.47 -15.26
N TRP A 266 -4.09 -12.23 -14.67
CA TRP A 266 -3.57 -12.90 -13.47
C TRP A 266 -4.54 -12.96 -12.28
N ARG A 267 -5.47 -12.01 -12.17
CA ARG A 267 -6.51 -12.02 -11.11
C ARG A 267 -7.48 -13.21 -11.20
N CYS A 268 -7.50 -13.91 -12.33
CA CYS A 268 -8.23 -15.16 -12.53
C CYS A 268 -7.51 -16.40 -11.98
N TYR A 269 -6.28 -16.25 -11.45
CA TYR A 269 -5.41 -17.37 -11.09
C TYR A 269 -4.91 -17.22 -9.64
N TRP A 270 -5.22 -18.21 -8.78
CA TRP A 270 -4.91 -18.20 -7.34
C TRP A 270 -3.43 -17.93 -6.96
N PRO A 271 -2.44 -18.39 -7.74
CA PRO A 271 -1.04 -18.06 -7.44
C PRO A 271 -0.77 -16.55 -7.47
N PHE A 272 -1.47 -15.78 -8.30
CA PHE A 272 -1.13 -14.38 -8.59
C PHE A 272 -2.16 -13.38 -8.05
N GLY A 273 -3.39 -13.81 -7.78
CA GLY A 273 -4.43 -12.99 -7.17
C GLY A 273 -5.50 -13.84 -6.49
N SER A 274 -6.40 -13.18 -5.76
CA SER A 274 -7.43 -13.88 -4.96
C SER A 274 -8.86 -13.48 -5.31
N GLY A 275 -9.07 -13.11 -6.57
CA GLY A 275 -10.38 -12.86 -7.16
C GLY A 275 -11.12 -11.67 -6.55
N MET A 276 -12.45 -11.70 -6.56
CA MET A 276 -13.31 -10.56 -6.22
C MET A 276 -13.22 -10.23 -4.73
N PHE A 277 -12.99 -11.25 -3.91
CA PHE A 277 -12.95 -11.13 -2.46
C PHE A 277 -11.76 -10.27 -2.00
N THR A 278 -10.57 -10.45 -2.56
CA THR A 278 -9.44 -9.60 -2.18
C THR A 278 -9.36 -8.32 -3.01
N ASP A 279 -9.77 -8.37 -4.29
CA ASP A 279 -9.64 -7.23 -5.20
C ASP A 279 -10.72 -6.15 -4.97
N LEU A 280 -12.00 -6.53 -4.85
CA LEU A 280 -13.11 -5.57 -4.83
C LEU A 280 -13.78 -5.46 -3.47
N PHE A 281 -13.92 -6.55 -2.73
CA PHE A 281 -14.58 -6.52 -1.43
C PHE A 281 -13.80 -5.70 -0.40
N VAL A 282 -12.47 -5.56 -0.56
CA VAL A 282 -11.65 -4.64 0.24
C VAL A 282 -12.22 -3.21 0.24
N HIS A 283 -12.77 -2.73 -0.88
CA HIS A 283 -13.40 -1.40 -0.95
C HIS A 283 -14.65 -1.23 -0.08
N ARG A 284 -15.18 -2.31 0.48
CA ARG A 284 -16.39 -2.34 1.30
C ARG A 284 -16.09 -2.62 2.77
N THR A 285 -14.90 -3.10 3.09
CA THR A 285 -14.46 -3.48 4.45
C THR A 285 -13.37 -2.59 5.03
N THR A 286 -12.81 -1.66 4.25
CA THR A 286 -11.89 -0.60 4.70
C THR A 286 -12.56 0.77 4.64
#